data_AF-A0A1E3K5P9-F1
#
_entry.id   AF-A0A1E3K5P9-F1
#
_cell.length_a   1.000
_cell.length_b   1.000
_cell.length_c   1.000
_cell.angle_alpha   90.00
_cell.angle_beta   90.00
_cell.angle_gamma   90.00
#
_symmetry.space_group_name_H-M   'P 1'
#
loop_
_entity.id
_entity.type
_entity.pdbx_description
1 polymer ?
#
loop_
_entity_poly.entity_id
_entity_poly.type
_entity_poly.pdbx_seq_one_letter_code
_entity_poly.pdbx_strand_id
1 'polypeptide(L)'
;MFSSLKSAALVGLVALSSLGAVSAKGALGVKAAKVSVTSPDGLNDATYTLKEPAPISAPIDLSESSIFKLSFTVVDTVSGESVYPQQASLLFEDPKGDDVTLPVTVKSNGKAQLTINAAKPHPALLPTHGKFHLTLLLSALDEYAPLAYPLGELSLPSSVLQPIPRKRHDLPARAGEPAFQPEQELFHTFSENPKTVGWLKSGSGVAITLAPWGLLFALVGKLSPSLSLQTPAVSSVIFLIVLAAIETLIFVYWVGLKLYQLFPPFLALCAIAAYTGLVALREMRVQRLKAGGVP
;
A
#
# COMPACT_ATOMS: atom_id res chain seq x y z
N MET A 1 24.14 81.21 29.18
CA MET A 1 23.90 79.76 29.39
C MET A 1 24.17 79.10 28.03
N PHE A 2 25.39 78.63 27.82
CA PHE A 2 25.94 78.21 26.52
C PHE A 2 26.29 76.71 26.50
N SER A 3 26.25 76.13 25.29
CA SER A 3 26.74 74.79 24.87
C SER A 3 25.84 73.61 25.28
N SER A 4 25.62 72.56 24.47
CA SER A 4 26.48 71.95 23.45
C SER A 4 25.64 71.20 22.42
N LEU A 5 25.90 71.46 21.13
CA LEU A 5 25.23 70.89 19.95
C LEU A 5 26.32 70.35 19.01
N LYS A 6 27.07 69.32 19.43
CA LYS A 6 28.10 68.64 18.62
C LYS A 6 28.33 67.20 19.09
N SER A 7 27.57 66.24 18.57
CA SER A 7 27.97 64.82 18.50
C SER A 7 26.92 63.98 17.77
N ALA A 8 26.81 64.13 16.45
CA ALA A 8 26.03 63.20 15.61
C ALA A 8 26.45 63.22 14.13
N ALA A 9 27.68 63.62 13.82
CA ALA A 9 28.18 63.74 12.44
C ALA A 9 29.46 62.94 12.18
N LEU A 10 29.68 61.84 12.93
CA LEU A 10 30.91 61.04 12.89
C LEU A 10 30.68 59.53 12.77
N VAL A 11 29.55 59.13 12.16
CA VAL A 11 29.27 57.73 11.78
C VAL A 11 29.16 57.58 10.24
N GLY A 12 29.30 58.67 9.48
CA GLY A 12 29.11 58.70 8.03
C GLY A 12 30.35 58.46 7.15
N LEU A 13 31.48 57.97 7.68
CA LEU A 13 32.74 57.90 6.91
C LEU A 13 33.58 56.64 7.22
N VAL A 14 32.99 55.45 7.04
CA VAL A 14 33.74 54.18 6.91
C VAL A 14 33.32 53.40 5.64
N ALA A 15 32.52 54.02 4.77
CA ALA A 15 31.99 53.39 3.55
C ALA A 15 32.93 53.40 2.32
N LEU A 16 34.22 53.71 2.44
CA LEU A 16 35.12 53.78 1.28
C LEU A 16 36.57 53.37 1.62
N SER A 17 36.82 52.08 1.84
CA SER A 17 38.16 51.49 1.66
C SER A 17 38.14 49.96 1.79
N SER A 18 37.46 49.28 0.86
CA SER A 18 37.72 47.86 0.58
C SER A 18 37.52 47.57 -0.91
N LEU A 19 38.13 48.39 -1.76
CA LEU A 19 38.51 47.98 -3.12
C LEU A 19 39.94 47.41 -3.03
N GLY A 20 40.04 46.23 -2.43
CA GLY A 20 41.25 45.43 -2.45
C GLY A 20 41.30 44.65 -3.76
N ALA A 21 42.25 45.00 -4.62
CA ALA A 21 42.83 44.22 -5.71
C ALA A 21 41.94 43.11 -6.31
N VAL A 22 41.23 43.44 -7.39
CA VAL A 22 40.92 42.43 -8.42
C VAL A 22 42.25 42.08 -9.08
N SER A 23 43.00 41.18 -8.43
CA SER A 23 44.02 40.39 -9.11
C SER A 23 43.32 39.73 -10.29
N ALA A 24 43.94 39.74 -11.48
CA ALA A 24 43.40 39.08 -12.65
C ALA A 24 43.16 37.60 -12.30
N LYS A 25 41.92 37.26 -11.92
CA LYS A 25 41.50 35.89 -11.61
C LYS A 25 41.67 35.08 -12.89
N GLY A 26 42.44 33.99 -12.84
CA GLY A 26 42.44 33.03 -13.94
C GLY A 26 41.00 32.61 -14.22
N ALA A 27 40.60 32.45 -15.48
CA ALA A 27 39.25 32.00 -15.79
C ALA A 27 39.26 30.47 -15.94
N LEU A 28 38.34 29.79 -15.24
CA LEU A 28 38.13 28.36 -15.44
C LEU A 28 37.57 28.14 -16.84
N GLY A 29 38.19 27.23 -17.59
CA GLY A 29 37.74 26.77 -18.89
C GLY A 29 37.57 25.25 -18.89
N VAL A 30 36.88 24.74 -19.90
CA VAL A 30 36.61 23.30 -20.02
C VAL A 30 37.21 22.76 -21.30
N LYS A 31 38.19 21.86 -21.15
CA LYS A 31 38.85 21.19 -22.27
C LYS A 31 38.38 19.75 -22.42
N ALA A 32 38.25 19.33 -23.67
CA ALA A 32 37.88 17.97 -24.05
C ALA A 32 36.56 17.48 -23.40
N ALA A 33 35.58 18.37 -23.28
CA ALA A 33 34.24 17.99 -22.86
C ALA A 33 33.59 17.09 -23.92
N LYS A 34 33.14 15.92 -23.47
CA LYS A 34 32.47 14.91 -24.29
C LYS A 34 31.22 14.45 -23.57
N VAL A 35 30.11 14.47 -24.29
CA VAL A 35 28.85 13.87 -23.88
C VAL A 35 28.68 12.61 -24.71
N SER A 36 28.59 11.47 -24.05
CA SER A 36 28.29 10.19 -24.68
C SER A 36 26.96 9.67 -24.15
N VAL A 37 26.03 9.39 -25.05
CA VAL A 37 24.82 8.62 -24.78
C VAL A 37 25.08 7.21 -25.26
N THR A 38 24.89 6.24 -24.38
CA THR A 38 25.03 4.81 -24.71
C THR A 38 23.70 4.12 -24.46
N SER A 39 23.14 3.51 -25.49
CA SER A 39 21.95 2.65 -25.42
C SER A 39 22.40 1.19 -25.22
N PRO A 40 21.68 0.36 -24.44
CA PRO A 40 22.06 -1.05 -24.25
C PRO A 40 22.04 -1.87 -25.55
N ASP A 41 21.22 -1.45 -26.53
CA ASP A 41 21.15 -2.09 -27.85
C ASP A 41 22.25 -1.59 -28.82
N GLY A 42 23.06 -0.60 -28.42
CA GLY A 42 24.12 0.02 -29.25
C GLY A 42 23.63 0.81 -30.47
N LEU A 43 22.32 0.84 -30.72
CA LEU A 43 21.70 1.44 -31.91
C LEU A 43 21.59 2.97 -31.86
N ASN A 44 21.54 3.56 -30.66
CA ASN A 44 21.34 5.01 -30.46
C ASN A 44 22.54 5.67 -29.76
N ASP A 45 23.73 5.11 -29.95
CA ASP A 45 24.95 5.63 -29.34
C ASP A 45 25.37 6.93 -30.03
N ALA A 46 25.40 8.03 -29.28
CA ALA A 46 25.78 9.34 -29.78
C ALA A 46 26.88 9.94 -28.92
N THR A 47 27.97 10.39 -29.55
CA THR A 47 29.05 11.12 -28.87
C THR A 47 29.13 12.53 -29.41
N TYR A 48 28.84 13.52 -28.57
CA TYR A 48 28.94 14.94 -28.88
C TYR A 48 30.21 15.50 -28.23
N THR A 49 31.13 16.01 -29.05
CA THR A 49 32.27 16.77 -28.57
C THR A 49 31.87 18.23 -28.40
N LEU A 50 31.99 18.74 -27.19
CA LEU A 50 31.69 20.11 -26.84
C LEU A 50 32.90 21.00 -27.12
N LYS A 51 32.68 22.11 -27.82
CA LYS A 51 33.65 23.18 -27.99
C LYS A 51 33.12 24.40 -27.27
N GLU A 52 33.85 24.85 -26.25
CA GLU A 52 33.59 26.11 -25.57
C GLU A 52 33.59 27.26 -26.60
N PRO A 53 32.61 28.19 -26.61
CA PRO A 53 31.48 28.40 -25.70
C PRO A 53 30.11 27.96 -26.27
N ALA A 54 30.08 27.11 -27.30
CA ALA A 54 28.83 26.77 -27.98
C ALA A 54 28.08 25.64 -27.24
N PRO A 55 26.77 25.79 -26.97
CA PRO A 55 25.94 24.70 -26.47
C PRO A 55 25.69 23.65 -27.55
N ILE A 56 25.25 22.45 -27.16
CA ILE A 56 24.85 21.41 -28.12
C ILE A 56 23.59 21.89 -28.85
N SER A 57 23.66 21.89 -30.18
CA SER A 57 22.57 22.39 -31.05
C SER A 57 21.37 21.44 -31.16
N ALA A 58 21.55 20.16 -30.80
CA ALA A 58 20.51 19.13 -30.85
C ALA A 58 20.09 18.70 -29.43
N PRO A 59 18.78 18.61 -29.13
CA PRO A 59 18.29 18.08 -27.87
C PRO A 59 18.71 16.61 -27.71
N ILE A 60 19.14 16.25 -26.51
CA ILE A 60 19.55 14.88 -26.18
C ILE A 60 18.36 14.15 -25.56
N ASP A 61 17.74 13.28 -26.34
CA ASP A 61 16.67 12.41 -25.87
C ASP A 61 17.25 11.09 -25.34
N LEU A 62 17.01 10.82 -24.06
CA LEU A 62 17.41 9.56 -23.43
C LEU A 62 16.26 8.54 -23.51
N SER A 63 16.59 7.30 -23.87
CA SER A 63 15.66 6.17 -23.75
C SER A 63 15.69 5.58 -22.34
N GLU A 64 14.68 4.78 -21.98
CA GLU A 64 14.47 4.27 -20.61
C GLU A 64 15.66 3.50 -20.00
N SER A 65 16.53 2.96 -20.84
CA SER A 65 17.70 2.16 -20.42
C SER A 65 19.04 2.75 -20.84
N SER A 66 19.03 3.97 -21.40
CA SER A 66 20.24 4.66 -21.85
C SER A 66 21.08 5.19 -20.69
N ILE A 67 22.39 5.32 -20.94
CA ILE A 67 23.36 5.87 -20.02
C ILE A 67 23.89 7.16 -20.62
N PHE A 68 23.68 8.27 -19.93
CA PHE A 68 24.30 9.54 -20.23
C PHE A 68 25.61 9.67 -19.46
N LYS A 69 26.71 9.92 -20.16
CA LYS A 69 28.02 10.12 -19.55
C LYS A 69 28.62 11.41 -20.04
N LEU A 70 28.91 12.30 -19.09
CA LEU A 70 29.60 13.56 -19.30
C LEU A 70 31.03 13.41 -18.77
N SER A 71 32.02 13.61 -19.63
CA SER A 71 33.43 13.64 -19.24
C SER A 71 34.08 14.92 -19.70
N PHE A 72 34.79 15.61 -18.83
CA PHE A 72 35.47 16.86 -19.15
C PHE A 72 36.74 17.03 -18.31
N THR A 73 37.62 17.93 -18.76
CA THR A 73 38.80 18.32 -18.00
C THR A 73 38.72 19.82 -17.71
N VAL A 74 38.82 20.19 -16.45
CA VAL A 74 38.87 21.58 -16.01
C VAL A 74 40.29 22.09 -16.19
N VAL A 75 40.43 23.19 -16.91
CA VAL A 75 41.71 23.85 -17.15
C VAL A 75 41.60 25.32 -16.81
N ASP A 76 42.71 25.93 -16.43
CA ASP A 76 42.78 27.39 -16.42
C ASP A 76 43.03 27.89 -17.84
N THR A 77 42.22 28.86 -18.28
CA THR A 77 42.32 29.46 -19.62
C THR A 77 43.60 30.26 -19.82
N VAL A 78 44.22 30.72 -18.72
CA VAL A 78 45.43 31.56 -18.76
C VAL A 78 46.70 30.70 -18.77
N SER A 79 46.81 29.69 -17.89
CA SER A 79 47.98 28.81 -17.80
C SER A 79 47.88 27.54 -18.66
N GLY A 80 46.67 27.10 -19.03
CA GLY A 80 46.42 25.84 -19.72
C GLY A 80 46.64 24.60 -18.85
N GLU A 81 46.93 24.76 -17.55
CA GLU A 81 47.12 23.68 -16.59
C GLU A 81 45.80 23.11 -16.08
N SER A 82 45.80 21.85 -15.69
CA SER A 82 44.62 21.19 -15.12
C SER A 82 44.41 21.63 -13.68
N VAL A 83 43.24 22.21 -13.39
CA VAL A 83 42.91 22.76 -12.07
C VAL A 83 41.84 21.91 -11.39
N TYR A 84 41.92 21.78 -10.07
CA TYR A 84 40.90 21.15 -9.24
C TYR A 84 39.91 22.21 -8.72
N PRO A 85 38.66 22.27 -9.21
CA PRO A 85 37.66 23.19 -8.70
C PRO A 85 37.14 22.73 -7.33
N GLN A 86 36.85 23.68 -6.43
CA GLN A 86 36.31 23.38 -5.11
C GLN A 86 34.83 23.00 -5.16
N GLN A 87 34.07 23.58 -6.10
CA GLN A 87 32.69 23.24 -6.37
C GLN A 87 32.52 22.89 -7.84
N ALA A 88 32.00 21.69 -8.10
CA ALA A 88 31.58 21.26 -9.42
C ALA A 88 30.20 20.59 -9.30
N SER A 89 29.22 21.16 -9.98
CA SER A 89 27.86 20.65 -9.95
C SER A 89 27.19 20.81 -11.31
N LEU A 90 26.34 19.86 -11.65
CA LEU A 90 25.48 19.91 -12.81
C LEU A 90 24.08 20.34 -12.35
N LEU A 91 23.63 21.47 -12.85
CA LEU A 91 22.28 21.99 -12.63
C LEU A 91 21.37 21.49 -13.74
N PHE A 92 20.23 20.94 -13.34
CA PHE A 92 19.11 20.55 -14.18
C PHE A 92 18.00 21.56 -13.93
N GLU A 93 17.82 22.50 -14.85
CA GLU A 93 16.75 23.48 -14.78
C GLU A 93 15.51 22.91 -15.45
N ASP A 94 14.41 22.79 -14.70
CA ASP A 94 13.12 22.38 -15.24
C ASP A 94 12.32 23.64 -15.61
N PRO A 95 11.76 23.77 -16.83
CA PRO A 95 10.92 24.91 -17.19
C PRO A 95 9.70 25.10 -16.28
N LYS A 96 9.33 24.10 -15.47
CA LYS A 96 8.24 24.18 -14.50
C LYS A 96 8.68 24.56 -13.08
N GLY A 97 9.98 24.76 -12.85
CA GLY A 97 10.54 25.32 -11.62
C GLY A 97 11.10 24.32 -10.61
N ASP A 98 11.08 23.02 -10.91
CA ASP A 98 11.71 21.99 -10.06
C ASP A 98 13.18 21.78 -10.45
N ASP A 99 14.03 22.71 -10.03
CA ASP A 99 15.47 22.67 -10.32
C ASP A 99 16.21 21.69 -9.43
N VAL A 100 17.10 20.88 -10.03
CA VAL A 100 17.86 19.86 -9.32
C VAL A 100 19.35 20.05 -9.58
N THR A 101 20.15 20.08 -8.52
CA THR A 101 21.60 20.17 -8.62
C THR A 101 22.25 18.85 -8.21
N LEU A 102 23.05 18.27 -9.09
CA LEU A 102 23.83 17.06 -8.82
C LEU A 102 25.32 17.39 -8.69
N PRO A 103 26.00 16.95 -7.61
CA PRO A 103 27.44 17.14 -7.47
C PRO A 103 28.21 16.30 -8.50
N VAL A 104 29.29 16.86 -9.04
CA VAL A 104 30.17 16.18 -10.00
C VAL A 104 31.51 15.89 -9.35
N THR A 105 31.94 14.63 -9.36
CA THR A 105 33.23 14.24 -8.83
C THR A 105 34.36 14.62 -9.79
N VAL A 106 35.23 15.54 -9.35
CA VAL A 106 36.45 15.92 -10.06
C VAL A 106 37.66 15.26 -9.38
N LYS A 107 38.62 14.76 -10.16
CA LYS A 107 39.87 14.20 -9.65
C LYS A 107 40.92 15.30 -9.50
N SER A 108 41.98 15.04 -8.73
CA SER A 108 43.10 15.98 -8.55
C SER A 108 43.80 16.41 -9.84
N ASN A 109 43.64 15.65 -10.92
CA ASN A 109 44.15 15.98 -12.26
C ASN A 109 43.19 16.81 -13.12
N GLY A 110 42.17 17.43 -12.51
CA GLY A 110 41.14 18.24 -13.19
C GLY A 110 40.16 17.44 -14.06
N LYS A 111 40.28 16.10 -14.15
CA LYS A 111 39.34 15.27 -14.93
C LYS A 111 38.10 14.95 -14.12
N ALA A 112 36.94 15.17 -14.73
CA ALA A 112 35.64 14.91 -14.15
C ALA A 112 34.87 13.91 -15.02
N GLN A 113 34.07 13.06 -14.37
CA GLN A 113 33.16 12.16 -15.05
C GLN A 113 31.87 12.05 -14.24
N LEU A 114 30.75 12.33 -14.89
CA LEU A 114 29.40 12.10 -14.38
C LEU A 114 28.72 11.06 -15.25
N THR A 115 28.08 10.07 -14.63
CA THR A 115 27.28 9.07 -15.32
C THR A 115 25.88 9.08 -14.74
N ILE A 116 24.88 9.25 -15.59
CA ILE A 116 23.46 9.21 -15.26
C ILE A 116 22.86 8.02 -15.99
N ASN A 117 22.24 7.13 -15.25
CA ASN A 117 21.54 5.99 -15.82
C ASN A 117 20.05 6.30 -15.90
N ALA A 118 19.48 6.29 -17.09
CA ALA A 118 18.06 6.54 -17.28
C ALA A 118 17.18 5.45 -16.66
N ALA A 119 17.65 4.20 -16.51
CA ALA A 119 16.88 3.14 -15.84
C ALA A 119 16.82 3.29 -14.32
N LYS A 120 17.81 3.99 -13.74
CA LYS A 120 17.94 4.23 -12.30
C LYS A 120 18.41 5.67 -12.08
N PRO A 121 17.55 6.66 -12.34
CA PRO A 121 17.92 8.06 -12.18
C PRO A 121 18.15 8.36 -10.70
N HIS A 122 18.90 9.43 -10.44
CA HIS A 122 19.14 9.89 -9.08
C HIS A 122 17.79 10.22 -8.39
N PRO A 123 17.57 9.89 -7.11
CA PRO A 123 16.29 10.12 -6.44
C PRO A 123 15.78 11.57 -6.49
N ALA A 124 16.69 12.53 -6.58
CA ALA A 124 16.37 13.95 -6.72
C ALA A 124 15.72 14.31 -8.07
N LEU A 125 15.94 13.52 -9.13
CA LEU A 125 15.36 13.73 -10.46
C LEU A 125 14.00 13.03 -10.62
N LEU A 126 13.61 12.12 -9.72
CA LEU A 126 12.32 11.43 -9.80
C LEU A 126 11.06 12.31 -9.71
N PRO A 127 11.04 13.48 -9.02
CA PRO A 127 9.88 14.37 -8.99
C PRO A 127 9.63 15.15 -10.28
N THR A 128 10.61 15.25 -11.18
CA THR A 128 10.66 16.32 -12.19
C THR A 128 10.01 15.95 -13.52
N HIS A 129 9.89 16.90 -14.45
CA HIS A 129 9.01 16.78 -15.61
C HIS A 129 9.66 16.37 -16.94
N GLY A 130 10.86 15.81 -16.90
CA GLY A 130 11.47 15.10 -18.04
C GLY A 130 12.09 15.97 -19.12
N LYS A 131 12.07 17.29 -19.02
CA LYS A 131 12.82 18.18 -19.91
C LYS A 131 13.68 19.11 -19.08
N PHE A 132 14.98 19.11 -19.33
CA PHE A 132 15.95 19.86 -18.52
C PHE A 132 16.87 20.68 -19.40
N HIS A 133 17.15 21.92 -18.98
CA HIS A 133 18.33 22.64 -19.45
C HIS A 133 19.51 22.27 -18.54
N LEU A 134 20.58 21.76 -19.13
CA LEU A 134 21.78 21.35 -18.41
C LEU A 134 22.78 22.49 -18.37
N THR A 135 23.13 22.92 -17.16
CA THR A 135 24.17 23.93 -16.92
C THR A 135 25.25 23.34 -16.01
N LEU A 136 26.49 23.32 -16.50
CA LEU A 136 27.64 22.95 -15.70
C LEU A 136 28.12 24.18 -14.89
N LEU A 137 28.08 24.07 -13.57
CA LEU A 137 28.54 25.10 -12.65
C LEU A 137 29.88 24.68 -12.05
N LEU A 138 30.91 25.48 -12.31
CA LEU A 138 32.25 25.33 -11.73
C LEU A 138 32.59 26.59 -10.94
N SER A 139 33.06 26.42 -9.72
CA SER A 139 33.48 27.53 -8.87
C SER A 139 34.69 27.15 -8.01
N ALA A 140 35.53 28.15 -7.75
CA ALA A 140 36.65 28.11 -6.82
C ALA A 140 36.57 29.36 -5.92
N LEU A 141 36.89 29.22 -4.64
CA LEU A 141 36.56 30.22 -3.61
C LEU A 141 37.08 31.62 -3.94
N ASP A 142 38.33 31.74 -4.42
CA ASP A 142 38.88 33.07 -4.75
C ASP A 142 39.96 33.12 -5.84
N GLU A 143 40.50 31.97 -6.27
CA GLU A 143 41.62 31.94 -7.22
C GLU A 143 41.17 32.12 -8.68
N TYR A 144 39.93 31.73 -9.00
CA TYR A 144 39.45 31.71 -10.38
C TYR A 144 38.06 32.33 -10.53
N ALA A 145 37.76 32.83 -11.73
CA ALA A 145 36.41 33.26 -12.09
C ALA A 145 35.49 32.02 -12.22
N PRO A 146 34.28 32.04 -11.62
CA PRO A 146 33.34 30.93 -11.73
C PRO A 146 32.83 30.80 -13.17
N LEU A 147 32.61 29.57 -13.60
CA LEU A 147 32.13 29.24 -14.94
C LEU A 147 30.74 28.60 -14.86
N ALA A 148 29.78 29.21 -15.56
CA ALA A 148 28.48 28.61 -15.84
C ALA A 148 28.42 28.28 -17.33
N TYR A 149 28.56 26.98 -17.66
CA TYR A 149 28.62 26.52 -19.04
C TYR A 149 27.33 25.76 -19.41
N PRO A 150 26.48 26.32 -20.30
CA PRO A 150 25.27 25.63 -20.76
C PRO A 150 25.65 24.49 -21.73
N LEU A 151 25.32 23.26 -21.36
CA LEU A 151 25.62 22.06 -22.14
C LEU A 151 24.57 21.81 -23.22
N GLY A 152 23.29 22.10 -22.94
CA GLY A 152 22.18 21.91 -23.88
C GLY A 152 20.92 21.38 -23.19
N GLU A 153 19.97 20.91 -24.01
CA GLU A 153 18.70 20.33 -23.54
C GLU A 153 18.80 18.80 -23.40
N LEU A 154 18.31 18.28 -22.28
CA LEU A 154 18.22 16.86 -21.99
C LEU A 154 16.76 16.47 -21.72
N SER A 155 16.27 15.49 -22.46
CA SER A 155 14.93 14.92 -22.26
C SER A 155 15.05 13.52 -21.66
N LEU A 156 14.41 13.31 -20.51
CA LEU A 156 14.27 12.02 -19.84
C LEU A 156 12.83 11.50 -20.02
N PRO A 157 12.64 10.19 -20.22
CA PRO A 157 11.33 9.62 -20.44
C PRO A 157 10.50 9.67 -19.15
N SER A 158 9.25 10.15 -19.26
CA SER A 158 8.33 10.30 -18.12
C SER A 158 7.94 8.98 -17.45
N SER A 159 8.15 7.85 -18.12
CA SER A 159 7.93 6.51 -17.55
C SER A 159 8.88 6.20 -16.40
N VAL A 160 10.09 6.77 -16.42
CA VAL A 160 11.11 6.56 -15.38
C VAL A 160 11.02 7.64 -14.29
N LEU A 161 10.57 8.84 -14.64
CA LEU A 161 10.41 9.96 -13.70
C LEU A 161 9.11 9.87 -12.90
N GLN A 162 8.91 8.73 -12.26
CA GLN A 162 7.79 8.52 -11.37
C GLN A 162 8.23 8.75 -9.92
N PRO A 163 7.49 9.54 -9.14
CA PRO A 163 7.76 9.68 -7.73
C PRO A 163 7.63 8.30 -7.06
N ILE A 164 8.62 7.92 -6.26
CA ILE A 164 8.59 6.65 -5.54
C ILE A 164 7.31 6.59 -4.70
N PRO A 165 6.42 5.60 -4.92
CA PRO A 165 5.20 5.46 -4.14
C PRO A 165 5.59 5.19 -2.68
N ARG A 166 5.21 6.12 -1.80
CA ARG A 166 5.47 5.98 -0.37
C ARG A 166 4.50 4.98 0.24
N LYS A 167 5.01 4.00 0.97
CA LYS A 167 4.20 3.23 1.92
C LYS A 167 3.88 4.17 3.09
N ARG A 168 2.61 4.57 3.17
CA ARG A 168 2.09 5.74 3.89
C ARG A 168 1.95 5.46 5.40
N HIS A 169 2.72 6.17 6.24
CA HIS A 169 2.24 6.71 7.53
C HIS A 169 3.16 7.80 8.15
N ASP A 170 4.48 7.78 7.95
CA ASP A 170 5.39 8.56 8.85
C ASP A 170 6.27 9.64 8.20
N LEU A 171 6.09 9.98 6.92
CA LEU A 171 7.00 10.92 6.24
C LEU A 171 6.37 12.31 6.06
N PRO A 172 7.12 13.41 6.32
CA PRO A 172 6.64 14.76 6.10
C PRO A 172 6.28 15.01 4.63
N ALA A 173 5.34 15.92 4.39
CA ALA A 173 4.89 16.31 3.05
C ALA A 173 6.06 16.74 2.17
N ARG A 174 6.02 16.37 0.87
CA ARG A 174 7.06 16.77 -0.09
C ARG A 174 6.99 18.28 -0.33
N ALA A 175 8.14 18.92 -0.57
CA ALA A 175 8.15 20.27 -1.14
C ALA A 175 7.35 20.28 -2.45
N GLY A 176 6.34 21.16 -2.56
CA GLY A 176 5.44 21.23 -3.71
C GLY A 176 4.09 20.51 -3.54
N GLU A 177 3.95 19.59 -2.59
CA GLU A 177 2.65 19.05 -2.20
C GLU A 177 2.07 19.95 -1.10
N PRO A 178 0.86 20.54 -1.28
CA PRO A 178 0.23 21.28 -0.21
C PRO A 178 0.09 20.36 1.01
N ALA A 179 0.78 20.72 2.10
CA ALA A 179 0.80 19.93 3.34
C ALA A 179 -0.61 19.74 3.95
N PHE A 180 -1.57 20.56 3.53
CA PHE A 180 -2.95 20.52 3.96
C PHE A 180 -3.87 20.41 2.74
N GLN A 181 -4.26 19.19 2.39
CA GLN A 181 -5.35 18.90 1.45
C GLN A 181 -6.38 18.01 2.14
N PRO A 182 -7.68 18.18 1.83
CA PRO A 182 -8.69 17.22 2.27
C PRO A 182 -8.34 15.84 1.68
N GLU A 183 -8.28 14.82 2.52
CA GLU A 183 -8.08 13.45 2.06
C GLU A 183 -9.35 12.93 1.37
N GLN A 184 -9.17 11.98 0.45
CA GLN A 184 -10.31 11.32 -0.18
C GLN A 184 -11.11 10.54 0.87
N GLU A 185 -12.42 10.74 0.89
CA GLU A 185 -13.33 9.99 1.77
C GLU A 185 -13.30 8.49 1.42
N LEU A 186 -13.13 7.65 2.45
CA LEU A 186 -13.13 6.20 2.31
C LEU A 186 -14.48 5.63 2.77
N PHE A 187 -15.19 4.95 1.88
CA PHE A 187 -16.45 4.27 2.18
C PHE A 187 -16.23 2.78 2.42
N HIS A 188 -16.75 2.24 3.52
CA HIS A 188 -16.74 0.80 3.77
C HIS A 188 -17.74 0.09 2.85
N THR A 189 -17.23 -0.81 2.00
CA THR A 189 -18.08 -1.66 1.16
C THR A 189 -18.42 -2.94 1.92
N PHE A 190 -19.69 -3.08 2.32
CA PHE A 190 -20.18 -4.29 2.97
C PHE A 190 -20.32 -5.45 1.96
N SER A 191 -20.14 -6.67 2.45
CA SER A 191 -20.40 -7.88 1.66
C SER A 191 -21.87 -7.98 1.24
N GLU A 192 -22.12 -8.48 0.04
CA GLU A 192 -23.47 -8.76 -0.45
C GLU A 192 -24.13 -9.88 0.38
N ASN A 193 -25.43 -9.73 0.68
CA ASN A 193 -26.19 -10.76 1.38
C ASN A 193 -26.36 -12.00 0.49
N PRO A 194 -26.31 -13.22 1.06
CA PRO A 194 -26.50 -14.45 0.28
C PRO A 194 -27.92 -14.52 -0.29
N LYS A 195 -28.04 -15.01 -1.53
CA LYS A 195 -29.33 -15.17 -2.22
C LYS A 195 -30.13 -16.34 -1.61
N THR A 196 -31.37 -16.09 -1.23
CA THR A 196 -32.28 -17.13 -0.69
C THR A 196 -33.14 -17.76 -1.79
N VAL A 197 -33.62 -18.98 -1.55
CA VAL A 197 -34.52 -19.68 -2.47
C VAL A 197 -35.97 -19.20 -2.31
N GLY A 198 -36.74 -19.20 -3.40
CA GLY A 198 -38.15 -18.83 -3.36
C GLY A 198 -39.01 -19.80 -2.53
N TRP A 199 -40.08 -19.27 -1.91
CA TRP A 199 -40.99 -20.00 -1.02
C TRP A 199 -41.51 -21.33 -1.62
N LEU A 200 -41.88 -21.31 -2.90
CA LEU A 200 -42.41 -22.50 -3.60
C LEU A 200 -41.40 -23.66 -3.63
N LYS A 201 -40.12 -23.36 -3.90
CA LYS A 201 -39.05 -24.37 -3.94
C LYS A 201 -38.78 -24.91 -2.54
N SER A 202 -38.71 -24.03 -1.54
CA SER A 202 -38.57 -24.45 -0.14
C SER A 202 -39.74 -25.34 0.31
N GLY A 203 -40.98 -24.94 0.02
CA GLY A 203 -42.19 -25.70 0.32
C GLY A 203 -42.21 -27.09 -0.32
N SER A 204 -41.78 -27.21 -1.58
CA SER A 204 -41.66 -28.53 -2.23
C SER A 204 -40.64 -29.44 -1.53
N GLY A 205 -39.52 -28.89 -1.05
CA GLY A 205 -38.53 -29.66 -0.30
C GLY A 205 -39.08 -30.18 1.03
N VAL A 206 -39.84 -29.35 1.75
CA VAL A 206 -40.52 -29.74 2.99
C VAL A 206 -41.54 -30.86 2.73
N ALA A 207 -42.37 -30.71 1.69
CA ALA A 207 -43.36 -31.73 1.33
C ALA A 207 -42.72 -33.08 0.99
N ILE A 208 -41.63 -33.08 0.22
CA ILE A 208 -40.88 -34.30 -0.12
C ILE A 208 -40.28 -34.93 1.14
N THR A 209 -39.73 -34.12 2.05
CA THR A 209 -39.13 -34.60 3.31
C THR A 209 -40.17 -35.21 4.26
N LEU A 210 -41.39 -34.67 4.27
CA LEU A 210 -42.49 -35.16 5.10
C LEU A 210 -43.27 -36.34 4.47
N ALA A 211 -43.12 -36.61 3.17
CA ALA A 211 -43.85 -37.65 2.46
C ALA A 211 -43.67 -39.07 3.06
N PRO A 212 -42.46 -39.52 3.44
CA PRO A 212 -42.27 -40.83 4.06
C PRO A 212 -43.04 -41.00 5.38
N TRP A 213 -43.14 -39.94 6.20
CA TRP A 213 -43.91 -39.96 7.43
C TRP A 213 -45.41 -40.11 7.15
N GLY A 214 -45.94 -39.40 6.15
CA GLY A 214 -47.32 -39.55 5.72
C GLY A 214 -47.65 -40.98 5.26
N LEU A 215 -46.74 -41.59 4.49
CA LEU A 215 -46.87 -42.99 4.07
C LEU A 215 -46.84 -43.95 5.27
N LEU A 216 -45.94 -43.74 6.23
CA LEU A 216 -45.86 -44.53 7.45
C LEU A 216 -47.18 -44.48 8.21
N PHE A 217 -47.75 -43.30 8.46
CA PHE A 217 -49.03 -43.17 9.16
C PHE A 217 -50.18 -43.83 8.40
N ALA A 218 -50.22 -43.71 7.07
CA ALA A 218 -51.21 -44.38 6.24
C ALA A 218 -51.10 -45.92 6.35
N LEU A 219 -49.89 -46.46 6.32
CA LEU A 219 -49.64 -47.89 6.41
C LEU A 219 -49.94 -48.45 7.82
N VAL A 220 -49.58 -47.71 8.86
CA VAL A 220 -49.94 -48.03 10.25
C VAL A 220 -51.46 -48.03 10.42
N GLY A 221 -52.17 -47.06 9.83
CA GLY A 221 -53.64 -47.05 9.83
C GLY A 221 -54.27 -48.29 9.19
N LYS A 222 -53.69 -48.79 8.10
CA LYS A 222 -54.12 -50.03 7.43
C LYS A 222 -53.80 -51.30 8.23
N LEU A 223 -52.71 -51.29 9.00
CA LEU A 223 -52.28 -52.43 9.82
C LEU A 223 -52.95 -52.43 11.22
N SER A 224 -53.45 -51.28 11.68
CA SER A 224 -54.12 -51.12 12.98
C SER A 224 -55.24 -52.13 13.28
N PRO A 225 -56.14 -52.52 12.34
CA PRO A 225 -57.16 -53.53 12.65
C PRO A 225 -56.60 -54.95 12.83
N SER A 226 -55.40 -55.23 12.32
CA SER A 226 -54.71 -56.51 12.51
C SER A 226 -53.86 -56.55 13.78
N LEU A 227 -53.60 -55.39 14.39
CA LEU A 227 -52.89 -55.27 15.66
C LEU A 227 -53.92 -55.36 16.78
N SER A 228 -53.95 -56.49 17.50
CA SER A 228 -54.76 -56.59 18.72
C SER A 228 -54.12 -55.72 19.82
N LEU A 229 -54.39 -54.41 19.77
CA LEU A 229 -53.99 -53.46 20.79
C LEU A 229 -54.77 -53.80 22.07
N GLN A 230 -54.17 -54.62 22.92
CA GLN A 230 -54.67 -54.82 24.27
C GLN A 230 -54.66 -53.48 25.00
N THR A 231 -55.69 -53.23 25.82
CA THR A 231 -55.80 -52.01 26.62
C THR A 231 -54.50 -51.80 27.40
N PRO A 232 -53.76 -50.70 27.17
CA PRO A 232 -52.47 -50.51 27.80
C PRO A 232 -52.63 -50.36 29.31
N ALA A 233 -51.68 -50.91 30.07
CA ALA A 233 -51.60 -50.70 31.50
C ALA A 233 -51.53 -49.21 31.84
N VAL A 234 -52.12 -48.80 32.97
CA VAL A 234 -52.12 -47.40 33.43
C VAL A 234 -50.68 -46.89 33.60
N SER A 235 -49.76 -47.75 34.05
CA SER A 235 -48.32 -47.45 34.13
C SER A 235 -47.71 -47.04 32.79
N SER A 236 -48.13 -47.68 31.70
CA SER A 236 -47.60 -47.46 30.36
C SER A 236 -48.12 -46.15 29.78
N VAL A 237 -49.37 -45.78 30.07
CA VAL A 237 -49.93 -44.47 29.70
C VAL A 237 -49.18 -43.35 30.42
N ILE A 238 -48.92 -43.50 31.72
CA ILE A 238 -48.14 -42.53 32.50
C ILE A 238 -46.72 -42.38 31.91
N PHE A 239 -46.05 -43.47 31.58
CA PHE A 239 -44.73 -43.43 30.94
C PHE A 239 -44.77 -42.69 29.58
N LEU A 240 -45.78 -42.94 28.74
CA LEU A 240 -45.93 -42.24 27.46
C LEU A 240 -46.20 -40.74 27.62
N ILE A 241 -46.95 -40.33 28.64
CA ILE A 241 -47.16 -38.91 28.96
C ILE A 241 -45.85 -38.25 29.36
N VAL A 242 -45.02 -38.91 30.17
CA VAL A 242 -43.70 -38.38 30.55
C VAL A 242 -42.80 -38.29 29.32
N LEU A 243 -42.83 -39.27 28.42
CA LEU A 243 -42.08 -39.23 27.17
C LEU A 243 -42.53 -38.07 26.27
N ALA A 244 -43.84 -37.86 26.14
CA ALA A 244 -44.39 -36.72 25.41
C ALA A 244 -44.02 -35.37 26.04
N ALA A 245 -43.94 -35.30 27.37
CA ALA A 245 -43.49 -34.12 28.09
C ALA A 245 -42.01 -33.81 27.81
N ILE A 246 -41.15 -34.84 27.72
CA ILE A 246 -39.74 -34.69 27.33
C ILE A 246 -39.64 -34.15 25.89
N GLU A 247 -40.38 -34.73 24.95
CA GLU A 247 -40.37 -34.28 23.54
C GLU A 247 -40.88 -32.84 23.40
N THR A 248 -41.95 -32.50 24.13
CA THR A 248 -42.48 -31.13 24.19
C THR A 248 -41.44 -30.16 24.75
N LEU A 249 -40.71 -30.56 25.79
CA LEU A 249 -39.65 -29.75 26.37
C LEU A 249 -38.49 -29.52 25.36
N ILE A 250 -38.13 -30.54 24.57
CA ILE A 250 -37.14 -30.42 23.48
C ILE A 250 -37.65 -29.46 22.39
N PHE A 251 -38.93 -29.55 22.02
CA PHE A 251 -39.54 -28.63 21.06
C PHE A 251 -39.54 -27.18 21.57
N VAL A 252 -39.94 -26.95 22.82
CA VAL A 252 -39.89 -25.61 23.45
C VAL A 252 -38.46 -25.08 23.51
N TYR A 253 -37.47 -25.95 23.73
CA TYR A 253 -36.06 -25.58 23.61
C TYR A 253 -35.69 -25.11 22.21
N TRP A 254 -36.09 -25.85 21.17
CA TRP A 254 -35.83 -25.46 19.78
C TRP A 254 -36.45 -24.09 19.41
N VAL A 255 -37.62 -23.74 19.97
CA VAL A 255 -38.30 -22.46 19.71
C VAL A 255 -37.59 -21.27 20.37
N GLY A 256 -36.95 -21.45 21.53
CA GLY A 256 -36.23 -20.33 22.16
C GLY A 256 -35.84 -20.46 23.64
N LEU A 257 -35.99 -21.64 24.26
CA LEU A 257 -35.55 -21.83 25.65
C LEU A 257 -34.02 -21.83 25.74
N LYS A 258 -33.46 -21.19 26.77
CA LYS A 258 -32.00 -21.18 26.96
C LYS A 258 -31.52 -22.48 27.59
N LEU A 259 -30.31 -22.93 27.24
CA LEU A 259 -29.78 -24.23 27.67
C LEU A 259 -29.81 -24.45 29.19
N TYR A 260 -29.45 -23.44 29.99
CA TYR A 260 -29.45 -23.55 31.46
C TYR A 260 -30.87 -23.66 32.06
N GLN A 261 -31.90 -23.21 31.34
CA GLN A 261 -33.29 -23.35 31.76
C GLN A 261 -33.85 -24.73 31.38
N LEU A 262 -33.33 -25.34 30.30
CA LEU A 262 -33.72 -26.68 29.85
C LEU A 262 -33.15 -27.75 30.78
N PHE A 263 -31.90 -27.59 31.19
CA PHE A 263 -31.14 -28.65 31.82
C PHE A 263 -31.76 -29.20 33.12
N PRO A 264 -32.18 -28.36 34.10
CA PRO A 264 -32.83 -28.85 35.32
C PRO A 264 -34.15 -29.62 35.09
N PRO A 265 -35.16 -29.10 34.35
CA PRO A 265 -36.40 -29.83 34.12
C PRO A 265 -36.18 -31.06 33.21
N PHE A 266 -35.24 -31.01 32.26
CA PHE A 266 -34.91 -32.16 31.42
C PHE A 266 -34.34 -33.31 32.25
N LEU A 267 -33.40 -33.04 33.15
CA LEU A 267 -32.82 -34.05 34.03
C LEU A 267 -33.88 -34.64 34.97
N ALA A 268 -34.74 -33.80 35.54
CA ALA A 268 -35.84 -34.24 36.38
C ALA A 268 -36.82 -35.14 35.61
N LEU A 269 -37.25 -34.74 34.41
CA LEU A 269 -38.14 -35.54 33.57
C LEU A 269 -37.48 -36.86 33.14
N CYS A 270 -36.18 -36.86 32.82
CA CYS A 270 -35.44 -38.09 32.50
C CYS A 270 -35.41 -39.07 33.69
N ALA A 271 -35.20 -38.58 34.91
CA ALA A 271 -35.26 -39.42 36.11
C ALA A 271 -36.66 -40.01 36.33
N ILE A 272 -37.71 -39.19 36.15
CA ILE A 272 -39.11 -39.62 36.24
C ILE A 272 -39.44 -40.64 35.13
N ALA A 273 -38.95 -40.42 33.91
CA ALA A 273 -39.11 -41.34 32.78
C ALA A 273 -38.44 -42.69 33.04
N ALA A 274 -37.24 -42.69 33.62
CA ALA A 274 -36.53 -43.91 33.97
C ALA A 274 -37.31 -44.75 35.01
N TYR A 275 -37.85 -44.09 36.04
CA TYR A 275 -38.65 -44.78 37.06
C TYR A 275 -39.98 -45.31 36.50
N THR A 276 -40.75 -44.45 35.83
CA THR A 276 -42.06 -44.82 35.24
C THR A 276 -41.91 -45.87 34.15
N GLY A 277 -40.83 -45.80 33.36
CA GLY A 277 -40.48 -46.81 32.36
C GLY A 277 -40.15 -48.17 32.98
N LEU A 278 -39.39 -48.20 34.08
CA LEU A 278 -39.08 -49.45 34.78
C LEU A 278 -40.35 -50.13 35.32
N VAL A 279 -41.27 -49.35 35.89
CA VAL A 279 -42.56 -49.86 36.38
C VAL A 279 -43.41 -50.37 35.22
N ALA A 280 -43.54 -49.60 34.14
CA ALA A 280 -44.31 -49.98 32.96
C ALA A 280 -43.79 -51.24 32.27
N LEU A 281 -42.47 -51.37 32.11
CA LEU A 281 -41.84 -52.55 31.50
C LEU A 281 -42.02 -53.81 32.37
N ARG A 282 -41.96 -53.66 33.70
CA ARG A 282 -42.22 -54.77 34.64
C ARG A 282 -43.68 -55.24 34.55
N GLU A 283 -44.62 -54.32 34.50
CA GLU A 283 -46.05 -54.64 34.39
C GLU A 283 -46.36 -55.32 33.04
N MET A 284 -45.84 -54.79 31.93
CA MET A 284 -45.95 -55.41 30.61
C MET A 284 -45.34 -56.82 30.57
N ARG A 285 -44.20 -57.04 31.23
CA ARG A 285 -43.60 -58.38 31.36
C ARG A 285 -44.55 -59.34 32.10
N VAL A 286 -45.16 -58.90 33.21
CA VAL A 286 -46.11 -59.73 33.97
C VAL A 286 -47.34 -60.05 33.13
N GLN A 287 -47.88 -59.08 32.38
CA GLN A 287 -49.01 -59.31 31.47
C GLN A 287 -48.67 -60.31 30.36
N ARG A 288 -47.48 -60.20 29.76
CA ARG A 288 -46.97 -61.16 28.76
C ARG A 288 -46.84 -62.58 29.32
N LEU A 289 -46.29 -62.73 30.53
CA LEU A 289 -46.15 -64.04 31.20
C LEU A 289 -47.52 -64.65 31.52
N LYS A 290 -48.49 -63.84 31.96
CA LYS A 290 -49.88 -64.27 32.19
C LYS A 290 -50.59 -64.70 30.91
N ALA A 291 -50.25 -64.09 29.78
CA ALA A 291 -50.77 -64.44 28.46
C ALA A 291 -50.10 -65.68 27.82
N GLY A 292 -49.23 -66.40 28.56
CA GLY A 292 -48.57 -67.62 28.08
C GLY A 292 -47.26 -67.39 27.32
N GLY A 293 -46.67 -66.19 27.40
CA GLY A 293 -45.37 -65.91 26.81
C GLY A 293 -44.23 -66.60 27.58
N VAL A 294 -43.23 -67.09 26.85
CA VAL A 294 -41.98 -67.67 27.39
C VAL A 294 -41.18 -66.61 28.17
N PRO A 295 -40.47 -66.95 29.27
CA PRO A 295 -39.66 -66.02 30.07
C PRO A 295 -38.66 -65.19 29.26
#